data_AF-A0A3C0S4I6-F1
#
_entry.id   AF-A0A3C0S4I6-F1
#
_cell.length_a   1.000
_cell.length_b   1.000
_cell.length_c   1.000
_cell.angle_alpha   90.00
_cell.angle_beta   90.00
_cell.angle_gamma   90.00
#
_symmetry.space_group_name_H-M   'P 1'
#
loop_
_entity.id
_entity.type
_entity.pdbx_description
1 polymer ?
#
loop_
_entity_poly.entity_id
_entity_poly.type
_entity_poly.pdbx_seq_one_letter_code
_entity_poly.pdbx_strand_id
1 'polypeptide(L)' 'MAIKNQKVWTDHFDEVAAAVEDAYVMYEFFQSGDASEKEVDDQYRVALEKVEELEFKNMLSAEEDQLD' A
#
# COMPACT_ATOMS: atom_id res chain seq x y z
N MET A 1 14.81 20.67 4.59
CA MET A 1 14.16 19.88 3.52
C MET A 1 13.95 18.42 3.94
N ALA A 2 14.89 17.80 4.67
CA ALA A 2 14.80 16.42 5.17
C ALA A 2 13.48 16.01 5.85
N ILE A 3 12.92 16.84 6.75
CA ILE A 3 11.68 16.49 7.49
C ILE A 3 10.46 16.37 6.55
N LYS A 4 10.41 17.15 5.46
CA LYS A 4 9.28 17.09 4.51
C LYS A 4 9.31 15.80 3.70
N ASN A 5 10.48 15.36 3.25
CA ASN A 5 10.62 14.09 2.53
C ASN A 5 10.31 12.90 3.45
N GLN A 6 10.80 12.91 4.69
CA GLN A 6 10.47 11.87 5.68
C GLN A 6 8.96 11.79 5.92
N LYS A 7 8.27 12.92 5.97
CA LYS A 7 6.81 12.95 6.12
C LYS A 7 6.09 12.33 4.93
N VAL A 8 6.53 12.60 3.70
CA VAL A 8 5.95 11.98 2.49
C VAL A 8 6.07 10.45 2.55
N TRP A 9 7.19 9.94 3.06
CA TRP A 9 7.40 8.50 3.24
C TRP A 9 6.48 7.89 4.30
N THR A 10 6.31 8.56 5.44
CA THR A 10 5.40 8.07 6.49
C THR A 10 3.95 8.11 6.02
N ASP A 11 3.54 9.20 5.34
CA ASP A 11 2.18 9.35 4.84
C ASP A 11 1.85 8.25 3.80
N HIS A 12 2.76 7.97 2.86
CA HIS A 12 2.56 6.88 1.88
C HIS A 12 2.61 5.49 2.53
N PHE A 13 3.48 5.26 3.51
CA PHE A 13 3.48 4.00 4.24
C PHE A 13 2.14 3.76 4.95
N ASP A 14 1.61 4.78 5.63
CA ASP A 14 0.31 4.71 6.31
C ASP A 14 -0.84 4.42 5.31
N GLU A 15 -0.79 5.01 4.11
CA GLU A 15 -1.77 4.75 3.03
C GLU A 15 -1.74 3.31 2.51
N VAL A 16 -0.55 2.70 2.44
CA VAL A 16 -0.38 1.28 2.06
C VAL A 16 -0.84 0.37 3.18
N ALA A 17 -0.43 0.66 4.42
CA ALA A 17 -0.80 -0.12 5.60
C ALA A 17 -2.32 -0.17 5.78
N ALA A 18 -3.01 0.97 5.61
CA ALA A 18 -4.47 1.02 5.65
C ALA A 18 -5.11 0.16 4.55
N ALA A 19 -4.58 0.18 3.33
CA ALA A 19 -5.13 -0.63 2.22
C ALA A 19 -4.97 -2.13 2.46
N VAL A 20 -3.85 -2.55 3.05
CA VAL A 20 -3.61 -3.95 3.44
C VAL A 20 -4.56 -4.36 4.56
N GLU A 21 -4.79 -3.48 5.54
CA GLU A 21 -5.76 -3.71 6.61
C GLU A 21 -7.19 -3.85 6.06
N ASP A 22 -7.59 -2.97 5.14
CA ASP A 22 -8.89 -3.05 4.46
C ASP A 22 -9.06 -4.39 3.70
N ALA A 23 -8.01 -4.86 3.01
CA ALA A 23 -8.03 -6.15 2.32
C ALA A 23 -8.17 -7.32 3.30
N TYR A 24 -7.51 -7.24 4.47
CA TYR A 24 -7.66 -8.23 5.52
C TYR A 24 -9.07 -8.25 6.11
N VAL A 25 -9.64 -7.08 6.40
CA VAL A 25 -11.02 -6.95 6.89
C VAL A 25 -12.01 -7.51 5.86
N MET A 26 -11.81 -7.22 4.57
CA MET A 26 -12.65 -7.79 3.51
C MET A 26 -12.55 -9.31 3.46
N TYR A 27 -11.36 -9.86 3.67
CA TYR A 27 -11.15 -11.29 3.77
C TYR A 27 -11.86 -11.91 4.99
N GLU A 28 -11.88 -11.22 6.14
CA GLU A 28 -12.68 -11.64 7.30
C GLU A 28 -14.19 -11.67 6.98
N PHE A 29 -14.71 -10.66 6.27
CA PHE A 29 -16.10 -10.67 5.80
C PHE A 29 -16.40 -11.80 4.82
N PHE A 30 -15.45 -12.17 3.97
CA PHE A 30 -15.62 -13.35 3.12
C PHE A 30 -15.66 -14.65 3.92
N GLN A 31 -14.81 -14.79 4.95
CA GLN A 31 -14.86 -15.96 5.83
C GLN A 31 -16.17 -16.07 6.62
N SER A 32 -16.78 -14.94 6.99
CA SER A 32 -18.11 -14.93 7.64
C SER A 32 -19.25 -15.17 6.66
N GLY A 33 -19.00 -15.12 5.34
CA GLY A 33 -20.00 -15.22 4.29
C GLY A 33 -20.74 -13.91 4.00
N ASP A 34 -20.27 -12.79 4.55
CA ASP A 34 -20.83 -11.44 4.38
C ASP A 34 -20.26 -10.69 3.16
N ALA A 35 -19.18 -11.20 2.56
CA ALA A 35 -18.60 -10.71 1.31
C ALA A 35 -18.40 -11.85 0.31
N SER A 36 -18.32 -11.49 -0.97
CA SER A 36 -18.01 -12.39 -2.07
C SER A 36 -16.50 -12.47 -2.34
N GLU A 37 -16.07 -13.57 -2.97
CA GLU A 37 -14.68 -13.74 -3.41
C GLU A 37 -14.22 -12.58 -4.31
N LYS A 38 -15.12 -12.05 -5.13
CA LYS A 38 -14.85 -10.90 -6.00
C LYS A 38 -14.52 -9.63 -5.20
N GLU A 39 -15.23 -9.37 -4.11
CA GLU A 39 -14.99 -8.17 -3.29
C GLU A 39 -13.63 -8.25 -2.57
N VAL A 40 -13.22 -9.46 -2.15
CA VAL A 40 -11.87 -9.71 -1.62
C VAL A 40 -10.81 -9.50 -2.69
N ASP A 41 -11.00 -10.06 -3.89
CA ASP A 41 -10.03 -9.92 -4.98
C ASP A 41 -9.87 -8.45 -5.42
N ASP A 42 -10.97 -7.72 -5.52
CA ASP A 42 -10.94 -6.29 -5.85
C ASP A 42 -10.15 -5.50 -4.79
N GLN A 43 -10.38 -5.75 -3.49
CA GLN A 43 -9.66 -5.05 -2.41
C GLN A 43 -8.19 -5.47 -2.31
N TYR A 44 -7.90 -6.76 -2.54
CA TYR A 44 -6.54 -7.28 -2.60
C TYR A 44 -5.75 -6.60 -3.74
N ARG A 45 -6.36 -6.43 -4.92
CA ARG A 45 -5.71 -5.74 -6.04
C ARG A 45 -5.38 -4.29 -5.73
N VAL A 46 -6.26 -3.58 -5.01
CA VAL A 46 -6.00 -2.20 -4.55
C VAL A 46 -4.81 -2.15 -3.59
N ALA A 47 -4.75 -3.08 -2.63
CA ALA A 47 -3.63 -3.16 -1.70
C ALA A 47 -2.31 -3.48 -2.43
N LEU A 48 -2.36 -4.41 -3.39
CA LEU A 48 -1.20 -4.80 -4.20
C LEU A 48 -0.65 -3.63 -5.02
N GLU A 49 -1.51 -2.90 -5.75
CA GLU A 49 -1.11 -1.74 -6.55
C GLU A 49 -0.43 -0.67 -5.68
N LYS A 50 -0.98 -0.39 -4.50
CA LYS A 50 -0.39 0.56 -3.56
C LYS A 50 0.98 0.12 -3.02
N VAL A 51 1.16 -1.18 -2.76
CA VAL A 51 2.47 -1.72 -2.37
C VAL A 51 3.48 -1.55 -3.51
N GLU A 52 3.10 -1.90 -4.73
CA GLU A 52 3.97 -1.76 -5.92
C GLU A 52 4.36 -0.29 -6.17
N GLU A 53 3.43 0.65 -6.01
CA GLU A 53 3.73 2.08 -6.10
C GLU A 53 4.73 2.56 -5.05
N LEU A 54 4.62 2.08 -3.80
CA LEU A 54 5.56 2.42 -2.73
C LEU A 54 6.95 1.85 -3.00
N GLU A 55 7.01 0.60 -3.48
CA GLU A 55 8.27 -0.05 -3.90
C GLU A 55 8.93 0.69 -5.07
N PHE A 56 8.13 1.10 -6.06
CA PHE A 56 8.63 1.88 -7.20
C PHE A 56 9.19 3.23 -6.78
N LYS A 57 8.50 3.95 -5.88
CA LYS A 57 9.03 5.19 -5.29
C LYS A 57 10.36 4.96 -4.57
N ASN A 58 10.51 3.83 -3.87
CA ASN A 58 11.72 3.52 -3.11
C ASN A 58 12.89 3.26 -4.07
N MET A 59 12.64 2.51 -5.15
CA MET A 59 13.60 2.30 -6.21
C MET A 59 14.08 3.62 -6.82
N LEU A 60 13.16 4.54 -7.17
CA LEU A 60 13.53 5.85 -7.73
C LEU A 60 14.34 6.72 -6.76
N SER A 61 13.97 6.75 -5.48
CA SER A 61 14.76 7.49 -4.48
C SER A 61 16.17 6.91 -4.31
N ALA A 62 16.34 5.58 -4.42
CA ALA A 62 17.65 4.96 -4.36
C ALA A 62 18.52 5.21 -5.61
N GLU A 63 17.90 5.38 -6.79
CA GLU A 63 18.59 5.74 -8.03
C GLU A 63 18.99 7.23 -8.06
N GLU A 64 18.14 8.13 -7.56
CA GLU A 64 18.49 9.55 -7.41
C GLU A 64 19.61 9.76 -6.38
N ASP A 65 19.59 9.08 -5.23
CA ASP A 65 20.65 9.15 -4.21
C ASP A 65 22.01 8.62 -4.71
N GLN A 66 22.04 7.82 -5.79
CA GLN A 66 23.29 7.33 -6.40
C GLN A 66 23.93 8.31 -7.40
N LEU A 67 23.20 9.34 -7.82
CA LEU A 67 23.67 10.31 -8.83
C LEU A 67 24.32 11.56 -8.23
N ASP A 68 24.36 11.67 -6.89
CA ASP A 68 25.02 12.75 -6.13
C ASP A 68 26.38 12.36 -5.51
#